data_AF-A0A1K2HD99-F1
#
_entry.id   AF-A0A1K2HD99-F1
#
_cell.length_a   1.000
_cell.length_b   1.000
_cell.length_c   1.000
_cell.angle_alpha   90.00
_cell.angle_beta   90.00
_cell.angle_gamma   90.00
#
_symmetry.space_group_name_H-M   'P 1'
#
loop_
_entity.id
_entity.type
_entity.pdbx_description
1 polymer ?
#
loop_
_entity_poly.entity_id
_entity_poly.type
_entity_poly.pdbx_seq_one_letter_code
_entity_poly.pdbx_strand_id
1 'polypeptide(L)' 'MAIITIGIDLAKNVFAVHGVDETGKPALVKPKVQCADLFWLTF' A
#
# COMPACT_ATOMS: atom_id res chain seq x y z
N MET A 1 -4.61 16.24 -2.32
CA MET A 1 -4.84 15.25 -1.27
C MET A 1 -3.53 14.51 -1.05
N ALA A 2 -2.85 14.76 0.07
CA ALA A 2 -1.61 14.05 0.39
C ALA A 2 -1.95 12.70 1.03
N ILE A 3 -1.26 11.63 0.63
CA ILE A 3 -1.31 10.36 1.35
C ILE A 3 -0.41 10.51 2.57
N ILE A 4 -1.00 10.49 3.75
CA ILE A 4 -0.27 10.73 5.01
C ILE A 4 0.18 9.42 5.68
N THR A 5 -0.51 8.32 5.39
CA THR A 5 -0.21 7.00 5.93
C THR A 5 -0.37 5.96 4.85
N ILE A 6 0.54 4.99 4.79
CA ILE A 6 0.46 3.81 3.92
C ILE A 6 0.45 2.56 4.79
N GLY A 7 -0.57 1.72 4.59
CA GLY A 7 -0.68 0.38 5.15
C GLY A 7 -0.37 -0.68 4.10
N ILE A 8 0.26 -1.77 4.53
CA ILE A 8 0.61 -2.92 3.71
C ILE A 8 0.07 -4.17 4.41
N ASP A 9 -0.86 -4.85 3.75
CA ASP A 9 -1.43 -6.11 4.23
C ASP A 9 -0.82 -7.28 3.43
N LEU A 10 -0.42 -8.35 4.12
CA LEU A 10 0.17 -9.53 3.48
C LEU A 10 -0.82 -10.71 3.46
N ALA A 11 -1.04 -11.29 2.29
CA ALA A 11 -1.77 -12.55 2.11
C ALA A 11 -1.04 -13.48 1.13
N LYS A 12 -0.48 -14.58 1.64
CA LYS A 12 0.37 -15.53 0.89
C LYS A 12 1.61 -14.84 0.30
N ASN A 13 1.59 -14.56 -1.01
CA ASN A 13 2.65 -13.89 -1.79
C ASN A 13 2.13 -12.60 -2.45
N VAL A 14 0.94 -12.16 -2.07
CA VAL A 14 0.27 -10.98 -2.59
C VAL A 14 0.16 -9.99 -1.44
N PHE A 15 0.50 -8.74 -1.73
CA PHE A 15 0.30 -7.62 -0.83
C PHE A 15 -0.90 -6.80 -1.27
N ALA A 16 -1.64 -6.25 -0.31
CA ALA A 16 -2.53 -5.14 -0.55
C ALA A 16 -1.87 -3.87 0.01
N VAL A 17 -1.85 -2.82 -0.79
CA VAL A 17 -1.38 -1.50 -0.35
C VAL A 17 -2.57 -0.58 -0.29
N HIS A 18 -2.77 0.05 0.86
CA HIS A 18 -3.78 1.08 1.02
C HIS A 18 -3.14 2.34 1.59
N GLY A 19 -3.51 3.51 1.07
CA GLY A 19 -3.04 4.80 1.55
C GLY A 19 -4.23 5.66 1.92
N VAL A 20 -4.15 6.32 3.08
CA VAL A 20 -5.20 7.23 3.56
C VAL A 20 -4.75 8.68 3.49
N ASP A 21 -5.71 9.56 3.24
CA ASP A 21 -5.50 11.01 3.28
C ASP A 21 -5.65 11.59 4.69
N GLU A 22 -5.49 12.92 4.78
CA GLU A 22 -5.61 13.69 6.02
C GLU A 22 -6.98 13.58 6.70
N THR A 23 -8.01 13.19 5.96
CA THR A 23 -9.38 12.97 6.48
C THR A 23 -9.63 11.51 6.89
N GLY A 24 -8.61 10.65 6.76
CA GLY A 24 -8.70 9.22 7.00
C GLY A 24 -9.39 8.45 5.87
N LYS A 25 -9.64 9.09 4.72
CA LYS A 25 -10.27 8.41 3.58
C LYS A 25 -9.23 7.68 2.74
N PRO A 26 -9.57 6.50 2.19
CA PRO A 26 -8.69 5.79 1.27
C PRO A 26 -8.49 6.61 -0.01
N ALA A 27 -7.25 7.02 -0.26
CA ALA A 27 -6.83 7.79 -1.43
C ALA A 27 -5.93 6.97 -2.38
N LEU A 28 -5.40 5.82 -1.92
CA LEU A 28 -4.68 4.84 -2.73
C LEU A 28 -5.14 3.44 -2.33
N VAL A 29 -5.55 2.62 -3.30
CA VAL A 29 -5.93 1.23 -3.06
C VAL A 29 -5.36 0.37 -4.18
N LYS A 30 -4.40 -0.49 -3.83
CA LYS A 30 -3.80 -1.49 -4.72
C LYS A 30 -3.93 -2.87 -4.05
N PRO A 31 -5.03 -3.60 -4.28
CA PRO A 31 -5.35 -4.82 -3.53
C PRO A 31 -4.50 -6.04 -3.94
N LYS A 32 -3.73 -5.94 -5.03
CA LYS A 32 -2.85 -7.00 -5.51
C LYS A 32 -1.54 -6.39 -6.00
N VAL A 33 -0.51 -6.47 -5.16
CA VAL A 33 0.86 -6.10 -5.46
C VAL A 33 1.70 -7.36 -5.29
N GLN A 34 2.52 -7.71 -6.27
CA GLN A 34 3.38 -8.88 -6.14
C GLN A 34 4.54 -8.56 -5.20
N CYS A 35 5.03 -9.54 -4.46
CA CYS A 35 6.19 -9.37 -3.57
C CYS A 35 7.41 -8.76 -4.29
N ALA A 36 7.66 -9.18 -5.54
CA ALA A 36 8.73 -8.64 -6.37
C ALA A 36 8.60 -7.13 -6.65
N ASP A 37 7.37 -6.61 -6.71
CA ASP A 37 7.11 -5.19 -6.97
C ASP A 37 7.40 -4.31 -5.73
N LEU A 38 7.36 -4.91 -4.54
CA LEU A 38 7.63 -4.25 -3.25
C LEU A 38 9.12 -4.28 -2.85
N PHE A 39 9.88 -5.23 -3.39
CA PHE A 39 11.30 -5.43 -3.06
C PHE A 39 12.20 -4.21 -3.37
N TRP A 40 11.74 -3.32 -4.25
CA TRP A 40 12.45 -2.10 -4.62
C TRP A 40 12.36 -0.96 -3.59
N LEU A 41 11.56 -1.11 -2.53
CA LEU A 41 11.36 -0.06 -1.51
C LEU A 41 12.39 -0.08 -0.36
N THR A 42 13.39 -0.95 -0.41
CA THR A 42 14.42 -1.11 0.63
C THR A 42 15.85 -0.78 0.19
N PHE A 43 16.03 0.06 -0.84
CA PHE A 43 17.34 0.57 -1.27
C PHE A 43 17.37 2.09 -1.29
#